data_AF-A0A1J5BST6-F1
#
_entry.id   AF-A0A1J5BST6-F1
#
_cell.length_a   1.000
_cell.length_b   1.000
_cell.length_c   1.000
_cell.angle_alpha   90.00
_cell.angle_beta   90.00
_cell.angle_gamma   90.00
#
_symmetry.space_group_name_H-M   'P 1'
#
loop_
_entity.id
_entity.type
_entity.pdbx_description
1 polymer ?
#
loop_
_entity_poly.entity_id
_entity_poly.type
_entity_poly.pdbx_seq_one_letter_code
_entity_poly.pdbx_strand_id
1 'polypeptide(L)'
;MNTPTLTRRGHPRRKLHYVDETLQKFFLVGLVLLEAALAAGLTWLMWQHLNQIVDDNLYRVHLNQAQPILAQLMQKALQLLGIFFAANLLALVLVDAVWRRYVNAILARFMRLMRKSAALDFNDDPATRERHQVLNLAESQRDKERQRLTEIRTRMSLLPEAPLAPEQAPYVADAVHAMKRLLPMPPTHAPAARPVGRRRSTDPL
;
A
#
# COMPACT_ATOMS: atom_id res chain seq x y z
N MET A 1 50.00 -1.74 21.69
CA MET A 1 49.49 -2.85 20.85
C MET A 1 47.98 -2.73 20.90
N ASN A 2 47.41 -1.98 19.96
CA ASN A 2 46.07 -1.39 20.09
C ASN A 2 45.12 -2.18 19.19
N THR A 3 44.20 -2.92 19.80
CA THR A 3 43.17 -3.67 19.09
C THR A 3 42.09 -2.69 18.59
N PRO A 4 41.81 -2.64 17.28
CA PRO A 4 40.75 -1.78 16.75
C PRO A 4 39.39 -2.34 17.18
N THR A 5 38.66 -1.55 17.95
CA THR A 5 37.27 -1.83 18.34
C THR A 5 36.36 -1.67 17.13
N LEU A 6 35.89 -2.80 16.59
CA LEU A 6 34.88 -2.85 15.52
C LEU A 6 33.55 -2.33 16.07
N THR A 7 33.29 -1.05 15.83
CA THR A 7 31.98 -0.43 16.08
C THR A 7 30.94 -1.07 15.16
N ARG A 8 30.14 -1.96 15.74
CA ARG A 8 29.03 -2.67 15.08
C ARG A 8 27.97 -1.63 14.70
N ARG A 9 28.08 -1.06 13.50
CA ARG A 9 27.06 -0.15 12.92
C ARG A 9 25.73 -0.91 12.87
N GLY A 10 24.80 -0.55 13.76
CA GLY A 10 23.47 -1.11 13.78
C GLY A 10 22.78 -0.83 12.45
N HIS A 11 22.42 -1.89 11.72
CA HIS A 11 21.69 -1.72 10.48
C HIS A 11 20.30 -1.14 10.78
N PRO A 12 19.93 0.01 10.18
CA PRO A 12 18.62 0.60 10.37
C PRO A 12 17.56 -0.40 9.91
N ARG A 13 16.71 -0.82 10.85
CA ARG A 13 15.56 -1.70 10.62
C ARG A 13 14.64 -1.01 9.60
N ARG A 14 14.69 -1.40 8.32
CA ARG A 14 13.76 -0.91 7.30
C ARG A 14 12.36 -1.40 7.67
N LYS A 15 11.54 -0.51 8.22
CA LYS A 15 10.10 -0.71 8.33
C LYS A 15 9.55 -0.62 6.92
N LEU A 16 9.20 -1.75 6.29
CA LEU A 16 8.41 -1.72 5.07
C LEU A 16 7.03 -1.20 5.43
N HIS A 17 6.78 0.08 5.18
CA HIS A 17 5.42 0.63 5.09
C HIS A 17 4.84 0.18 3.74
N TYR A 18 4.09 -0.91 3.76
CA TYR A 18 3.55 -1.55 2.55
C TYR A 18 2.15 -1.06 2.17
N VAL A 19 1.67 0.01 2.80
CA VAL A 19 0.39 0.63 2.46
C VAL A 19 0.68 2.09 2.16
N ASP A 20 0.42 2.49 0.93
CA ASP A 20 0.59 3.85 0.46
C ASP A 20 -0.38 4.73 1.28
N GLU A 21 0.13 5.42 2.31
CA GLU A 21 -0.68 6.24 3.22
C GLU A 21 -1.55 7.24 2.46
N THR A 22 -1.05 7.70 1.32
CA THR A 22 -1.74 8.59 0.40
C THR A 22 -3.07 7.98 -0.05
N LEU A 23 -3.04 6.72 -0.46
CA LEU A 23 -4.20 6.01 -0.96
C LEU A 23 -5.23 5.79 0.16
N GLN A 24 -4.76 5.39 1.35
CA GLN A 24 -5.62 5.22 2.52
C GLN A 24 -6.31 6.53 2.93
N LYS A 25 -5.59 7.67 2.89
CA LYS A 25 -6.16 8.99 3.20
C LYS A 25 -7.27 9.37 2.22
N PHE A 26 -7.07 9.14 0.91
CA PHE A 26 -8.12 9.43 -0.08
C PHE A 26 -9.36 8.57 0.10
N PHE A 27 -9.20 7.28 0.43
CA PHE A 27 -10.35 6.41 0.72
C PHE A 27 -11.12 6.86 1.96
N LEU A 28 -10.41 7.23 3.02
CA LEU A 28 -11.02 7.74 4.25
C LEU A 28 -11.79 9.04 3.97
N VAL A 29 -11.17 9.99 3.27
CA VAL A 29 -11.80 11.28 2.92
C VAL A 29 -13.03 11.06 2.04
N GLY A 30 -12.94 10.18 1.03
CA GLY A 30 -14.07 9.84 0.16
C GLY A 30 -15.23 9.22 0.93
N LEU A 31 -14.95 8.33 1.89
CA LEU A 31 -15.96 7.72 2.74
C LEU A 31 -16.65 8.74 3.66
N VAL A 32 -15.87 9.63 4.28
CA VAL A 32 -16.42 10.71 5.13
C VAL A 32 -17.27 11.68 4.32
N LEU A 33 -16.84 12.06 3.11
CA LEU A 33 -17.63 12.94 2.23
C LEU A 33 -18.93 12.26 1.78
N LEU A 34 -18.88 10.97 1.43
CA LEU A 34 -20.06 10.19 1.08
C LEU A 34 -21.05 10.13 2.25
N GLU A 35 -20.55 9.83 3.45
CA GLU A 35 -21.36 9.76 4.67
C GLU A 35 -22.00 11.11 5.01
N ALA A 36 -21.24 12.21 4.91
CA ALA A 36 -21.74 13.55 5.11
C ALA A 36 -22.83 13.93 4.09
N ALA A 37 -22.64 13.59 2.82
CA ALA A 37 -23.64 13.83 1.78
C ALA A 37 -24.93 13.02 2.01
N LEU A 38 -24.80 11.76 2.44
CA LEU A 38 -25.93 10.91 2.80
C LEU A 38 -26.68 11.44 4.02
N ALA A 39 -25.97 11.86 5.06
CA ALA A 39 -26.57 12.45 6.26
C ALA A 39 -27.31 13.75 5.92
N ALA A 40 -26.69 14.66 5.18
CA ALA A 40 -27.32 15.91 4.75
C ALA A 40 -28.56 15.67 3.88
N GLY A 41 -28.49 14.73 2.93
CA GLY A 41 -29.62 14.33 2.10
C GLY A 41 -30.78 13.75 2.91
N LEU A 42 -30.49 12.94 3.93
CA LEU A 42 -31.49 12.38 4.83
C LEU A 42 -32.17 13.47 5.68
N THR A 43 -31.38 14.36 6.27
CA THR A 43 -31.91 15.50 7.04
C THR A 43 -32.81 16.38 6.17
N TRP A 44 -32.41 16.63 4.92
CA TRP A 44 -33.22 17.40 3.96
C TRP A 44 -34.55 16.72 3.64
N LEU A 45 -34.53 15.41 3.32
CA LEU A 45 -35.76 14.65 3.05
C LEU A 45 -36.69 14.59 4.25
N MET A 46 -36.14 14.38 5.45
CA MET A 46 -36.91 14.36 6.68
C MET A 46 -37.56 15.72 6.95
N TRP A 47 -36.85 16.82 6.71
CA TRP A 47 -37.38 18.18 6.81
C TRP A 47 -38.56 18.42 5.87
N GLN A 48 -38.42 18.03 4.60
CA GLN A 48 -39.51 18.14 3.61
C GLN A 48 -40.77 17.37 4.05
N HIS A 49 -40.60 16.15 4.56
CA HIS A 49 -41.72 15.35 5.05
C HIS A 49 -42.33 15.89 6.34
N LEU A 50 -41.52 16.41 7.26
CA LEU A 50 -42.03 16.99 8.50
C LEU A 50 -42.92 18.20 8.19
N ASN A 51 -42.49 19.07 7.27
CA ASN A 51 -43.29 20.21 6.84
C ASN A 51 -44.64 19.78 6.26
N GLN A 52 -44.66 18.77 5.39
CA GLN A 52 -45.90 18.22 4.85
C GLN A 52 -46.84 17.70 5.95
N ILE A 53 -46.30 16.96 6.93
CA ILE A 53 -47.08 16.43 8.05
C ILE A 53 -47.63 17.57 8.91
N VAL A 54 -46.83 18.61 9.16
CA VAL A 54 -47.26 19.78 9.94
C VAL A 54 -48.39 20.51 9.22
N ASP A 55 -48.26 20.75 7.92
CA ASP A 55 -49.29 21.39 7.11
C ASP A 55 -50.59 20.56 7.12
N ASP A 56 -50.51 19.25 6.88
CA ASP A 56 -51.66 18.35 6.90
C ASP A 56 -52.37 18.33 8.27
N ASN A 57 -51.61 18.39 9.37
CA ASN A 57 -52.17 18.41 10.72
C ASN A 57 -52.78 19.76 11.09
N LEU A 58 -52.19 20.86 10.64
CA LEU A 58 -52.72 22.21 10.87
C LEU A 58 -54.15 22.33 10.31
N TYR A 59 -54.40 21.74 9.14
CA TYR A 59 -55.73 21.67 8.53
C TYR A 59 -56.65 20.65 9.21
N ARG A 60 -56.13 19.51 9.70
CA ARG A 60 -56.92 18.43 10.30
C ARG A 60 -57.42 18.65 11.71
N VAL A 61 -56.81 19.52 12.51
CA VAL A 61 -57.33 19.86 13.86
C VAL A 61 -58.77 20.40 13.82
N HIS A 62 -59.23 20.87 12.65
CA HIS A 62 -60.61 21.31 12.44
C HIS A 62 -61.58 20.16 12.11
N LEU A 63 -61.11 18.92 11.87
CA LEU A 63 -61.90 17.77 11.43
C LEU A 63 -61.68 16.58 12.37
N ASN A 64 -62.60 16.38 13.32
CA ASN A 64 -62.55 15.53 14.52
C ASN A 64 -62.32 14.00 14.37
N GLN A 65 -61.78 13.48 13.26
CA GLN A 65 -61.62 12.03 13.02
C GLN A 65 -60.24 11.65 12.44
N ALA A 66 -59.16 11.94 13.16
CA ALA A 66 -57.80 11.61 12.70
C ALA A 66 -57.28 10.29 13.31
N GLN A 67 -56.67 9.45 12.46
CA GLN A 67 -55.86 8.29 12.86
C GLN A 67 -54.65 8.70 13.72
N PRO A 68 -54.09 7.78 14.54
CA PRO A 68 -52.92 8.08 15.37
C PRO A 68 -51.69 8.47 14.52
N ILE A 69 -51.28 9.74 14.63
CA ILE A 69 -50.15 10.35 13.92
C ILE A 69 -48.85 9.55 14.06
N LEU A 70 -48.64 8.95 15.24
CA LEU A 70 -47.45 8.16 15.54
C LEU A 70 -47.26 6.98 14.59
N ALA A 71 -48.35 6.30 14.20
CA ALA A 71 -48.28 5.13 13.32
C ALA A 71 -47.85 5.53 11.89
N GLN A 72 -48.37 6.65 11.38
CA GLN A 72 -47.98 7.17 10.07
C GLN A 72 -46.50 7.62 10.05
N LEU A 73 -46.06 8.33 11.08
CA LEU A 73 -44.65 8.72 11.24
C LEU A 73 -43.73 7.51 11.27
N MET A 74 -44.09 6.48 12.04
CA MET A 74 -43.25 5.28 12.20
C MET A 74 -43.15 4.49 10.89
N GLN A 75 -44.25 4.33 10.14
CA GLN A 75 -44.23 3.67 8.84
C GLN A 75 -43.35 4.42 7.83
N LYS A 76 -43.46 5.76 7.78
CA LYS A 76 -42.64 6.60 6.89
C LYS A 76 -41.17 6.57 7.29
N ALA A 77 -40.86 6.66 8.58
CA ALA A 77 -39.50 6.55 9.09
C ALA A 77 -38.86 5.21 8.71
N LEU A 78 -39.59 4.10 8.84
CA LEU A 78 -39.09 2.78 8.46
C LEU A 78 -38.83 2.68 6.95
N GLN A 79 -39.71 3.25 6.13
CA GLN A 79 -39.54 3.30 4.67
C GLN A 79 -38.29 4.10 4.28
N LEU A 80 -38.10 5.29 4.88
CA LEU A 80 -36.92 6.12 4.65
C LEU A 80 -35.63 5.43 5.12
N LEU A 81 -35.67 4.77 6.27
CA LEU A 81 -34.55 4.00 6.80
C LEU A 81 -34.16 2.85 5.85
N GLY A 82 -35.15 2.16 5.28
CA GLY A 82 -34.92 1.10 4.29
C GLY A 82 -34.24 1.61 3.02
N ILE A 83 -34.73 2.72 2.46
CA ILE A 83 -34.12 3.37 1.28
C ILE A 83 -32.70 3.83 1.60
N PHE A 84 -32.48 4.42 2.78
CA PHE A 84 -31.17 4.87 3.23
C PHE A 84 -30.18 3.71 3.34
N PHE A 85 -30.60 2.61 3.97
CA PHE A 85 -29.77 1.41 4.07
C PHE A 85 -29.40 0.84 2.70
N ALA A 86 -30.37 0.77 1.77
CA ALA A 86 -30.13 0.30 0.41
C ALA A 86 -29.15 1.20 -0.36
N ALA A 87 -29.29 2.53 -0.24
CA ALA A 87 -28.37 3.48 -0.88
C ALA A 87 -26.94 3.34 -0.34
N ASN A 88 -26.79 3.15 0.97
CA ASN A 88 -25.48 3.00 1.59
C ASN A 88 -24.81 1.68 1.19
N LEU A 89 -25.58 0.59 1.12
CA LEU A 89 -25.10 -0.70 0.63
C LEU A 89 -24.66 -0.60 -0.85
N LEU A 90 -25.43 0.08 -1.69
CA LEU A 90 -25.09 0.31 -3.09
C LEU A 90 -23.77 1.09 -3.22
N ALA A 91 -23.59 2.15 -2.43
CA ALA A 91 -22.36 2.92 -2.43
C ALA A 91 -21.15 2.08 -2.00
N LEU A 92 -21.31 1.25 -0.97
CA LEU A 92 -20.26 0.33 -0.51
C LEU A 92 -19.84 -0.66 -1.62
N VAL A 93 -20.83 -1.23 -2.34
CA VAL A 93 -20.59 -2.14 -3.47
C VAL A 93 -19.86 -1.43 -4.60
N LEU A 94 -20.23 -0.19 -4.94
CA LEU A 94 -19.55 0.60 -5.97
C LEU A 94 -18.09 0.88 -5.58
N VAL A 95 -17.85 1.23 -4.31
CA VAL A 95 -16.49 1.46 -3.79
C VAL A 95 -15.66 0.17 -3.88
N ASP A 96 -16.20 -0.98 -3.47
CA ASP A 96 -15.51 -2.28 -3.59
C ASP A 96 -15.22 -2.64 -5.05
N ALA A 97 -16.17 -2.41 -5.96
CA ALA A 97 -15.98 -2.68 -7.39
C ALA A 97 -14.87 -1.81 -8.00
N VAL A 98 -14.85 -0.51 -7.70
CA VAL A 98 -13.80 0.42 -8.14
C VAL A 98 -12.46 0.03 -7.55
N TRP A 99 -12.42 -0.31 -6.26
CA TRP A 99 -11.22 -0.77 -5.57
C TRP A 99 -10.63 -2.02 -6.21
N ARG A 100 -11.44 -3.06 -6.42
CA ARG A 100 -10.99 -4.31 -7.08
C ARG A 100 -10.44 -4.04 -8.47
N ARG A 101 -11.10 -3.19 -9.26
CA ARG A 101 -10.63 -2.82 -10.60
C ARG A 101 -9.27 -2.12 -10.53
N TYR A 102 -9.09 -1.19 -9.59
CA TYR A 102 -7.84 -0.48 -9.38
C TYR A 102 -6.70 -1.41 -8.94
N VAL A 103 -6.95 -2.26 -7.94
CA VAL A 103 -5.99 -3.26 -7.43
C VAL A 103 -5.59 -4.26 -8.53
N ASN A 104 -6.56 -4.76 -9.30
CA ASN A 104 -6.30 -5.66 -10.42
C ASN A 104 -5.45 -4.98 -11.51
N ALA A 105 -5.68 -3.68 -11.77
CA ALA A 105 -4.88 -2.94 -12.75
C ALA A 105 -3.41 -2.80 -12.29
N ILE A 106 -3.16 -2.57 -11.00
CA ILE A 106 -1.81 -2.51 -10.43
C ILE A 106 -1.14 -3.89 -10.47
N LEU A 107 -1.83 -4.93 -9.98
CA LEU A 107 -1.31 -6.31 -9.99
C LEU A 107 -0.98 -6.80 -11.40
N ALA A 108 -1.82 -6.48 -12.39
CA ALA A 108 -1.56 -6.85 -13.78
C ALA A 108 -0.30 -6.18 -14.35
N ARG A 109 0.02 -4.96 -13.93
CA ARG A 109 1.27 -4.28 -14.31
C ARG A 109 2.47 -4.89 -13.60
N PHE A 110 2.35 -5.14 -12.30
CA PHE A 110 3.40 -5.78 -11.51
C PHE A 110 3.74 -7.18 -12.04
N MET A 111 2.73 -8.00 -12.34
CA MET A 111 2.93 -9.31 -12.96
C MET A 111 3.61 -9.22 -14.32
N ARG A 112 3.33 -8.18 -15.12
CA ARG A 112 4.01 -7.94 -16.39
C ARG A 112 5.50 -7.69 -16.19
N LEU A 113 5.87 -6.88 -15.21
CA LEU A 113 7.26 -6.61 -14.86
C LEU A 113 7.97 -7.87 -14.34
N MET A 114 7.31 -8.63 -13.47
CA MET A 114 7.84 -9.89 -12.95
C MET A 114 8.09 -10.92 -14.06
N ARG A 115 7.20 -11.00 -15.05
CA ARG A 115 7.41 -11.85 -16.23
C ARG A 115 8.58 -11.38 -17.09
N LYS A 116 8.75 -10.08 -17.31
CA LYS A 116 9.91 -9.53 -18.02
C LYS A 116 11.22 -9.82 -17.29
N SER A 117 11.25 -9.66 -15.95
CA SER A 117 12.43 -10.01 -15.15
C SER A 117 12.73 -11.50 -15.17
N ALA A 118 11.71 -12.36 -15.17
CA ALA A 118 11.89 -13.80 -15.28
C ALA A 118 12.43 -14.22 -16.66
N ALA A 119 12.06 -13.49 -17.72
CA ALA A 119 12.55 -13.71 -19.08
C ALA A 119 13.96 -13.13 -19.34
N LEU A 120 14.57 -12.42 -18.36
CA LEU A 120 15.81 -11.65 -18.53
C LEU A 120 15.76 -10.67 -19.73
N ASP A 121 14.57 -10.26 -20.15
CA ASP A 121 14.40 -9.30 -21.23
C ASP A 121 14.46 -7.88 -20.64
N PHE A 122 15.57 -7.21 -20.91
CA PHE A 122 15.88 -5.86 -20.40
C PHE A 122 15.71 -4.77 -21.45
N ASN A 123 15.02 -5.05 -22.57
CA ASN A 123 14.81 -4.05 -23.59
C ASN A 123 13.94 -2.89 -23.06
N ASP A 124 14.34 -1.65 -23.35
CA ASP A 124 13.64 -0.45 -22.88
C ASP A 124 12.28 -0.37 -23.58
N ASP A 125 11.21 -0.58 -22.82
CA ASP A 125 9.85 -0.41 -23.30
C ASP A 125 9.41 1.04 -23.06
N PRO A 126 9.27 1.85 -24.13
CA PRO A 126 8.94 3.27 -24.00
C PRO A 126 7.59 3.51 -23.33
N ALA A 127 6.71 2.50 -23.27
CA ALA A 127 5.43 2.59 -22.58
C ALA A 127 5.55 2.64 -21.04
N THR A 128 6.75 2.39 -20.49
CA THR A 128 6.98 2.31 -19.03
C THR A 128 7.54 3.59 -18.42
N ARG A 129 7.95 4.57 -19.23
CA ARG A 129 8.61 5.81 -18.75
C ARG A 129 7.73 6.72 -17.90
N GLU A 130 6.42 6.55 -17.94
CA GLU A 130 5.50 7.38 -17.18
C GLU A 130 5.01 6.68 -15.91
N ARG A 131 5.64 7.08 -14.80
CA ARG A 131 5.04 7.20 -13.45
C ARG A 131 4.82 5.90 -12.69
N HIS A 132 5.73 5.59 -11.76
CA HIS A 132 5.44 5.19 -10.37
C HIS A 132 6.75 5.21 -9.55
N GLN A 133 6.74 5.81 -8.36
CA GLN A 133 7.95 6.00 -7.54
C GLN A 133 8.62 4.66 -7.13
N VAL A 134 7.79 3.62 -6.92
CA VAL A 134 8.25 2.24 -6.66
C VAL A 134 8.91 1.64 -7.90
N LEU A 135 8.39 1.97 -9.10
CA LEU A 135 8.97 1.54 -10.36
C LEU A 135 10.35 2.20 -10.56
N ASN A 136 10.46 3.51 -10.31
CA ASN A 136 11.74 4.22 -10.37
C ASN A 136 12.75 3.63 -9.38
N LEU A 137 12.30 3.23 -8.19
CA LEU A 137 13.18 2.57 -7.22
C LEU A 137 13.66 1.22 -7.73
N ALA A 138 12.74 0.40 -8.28
CA ALA A 138 13.08 -0.89 -8.87
C ALA A 138 14.00 -0.74 -10.10
N GLU A 139 13.75 0.23 -10.98
CA GLU A 139 14.60 0.56 -12.12
C GLU A 139 15.98 1.04 -11.67
N SER A 140 16.05 1.96 -10.69
CA SER A 140 17.33 2.42 -10.15
C SER A 140 18.14 1.29 -9.50
N GLN A 141 17.46 0.33 -8.87
CA GLN A 141 18.10 -0.86 -8.31
C GLN A 141 18.57 -1.81 -9.42
N ARG A 142 17.74 -1.99 -10.45
CA ARG A 142 18.08 -2.77 -11.65
C ARG A 142 19.31 -2.21 -12.36
N ASP A 143 19.38 -0.90 -12.53
CA ASP A 143 20.51 -0.24 -13.20
C ASP A 143 21.80 -0.38 -12.39
N LYS A 144 21.72 -0.26 -11.06
CA LYS A 144 22.85 -0.54 -10.16
C LYS A 144 23.32 -1.99 -10.27
N GLU A 145 22.40 -2.95 -10.32
CA GLU A 145 22.74 -4.36 -10.49
C GLU A 145 23.36 -4.64 -11.87
N ARG A 146 22.86 -4.01 -12.93
CA ARG A 146 23.41 -4.11 -14.28
C ARG A 146 24.84 -3.56 -14.36
N GLN A 147 25.08 -2.38 -13.80
CA GLN A 147 26.41 -1.78 -13.71
C GLN A 147 27.37 -2.69 -12.94
N ARG A 148 26.93 -3.20 -11.80
CA ARG A 148 27.69 -4.13 -10.96
C ARG A 148 28.08 -5.42 -11.69
N LEU A 149 27.13 -6.06 -12.38
CA LEU A 149 27.39 -7.28 -13.14
C LEU A 149 28.34 -7.02 -14.32
N THR A 150 28.21 -5.85 -14.97
CA THR A 150 29.12 -5.43 -16.04
C THR A 150 30.55 -5.26 -15.50
N GLU A 151 30.72 -4.63 -14.34
CA GLU A 151 32.02 -4.48 -13.70
C GLU A 151 32.65 -5.83 -13.33
N ILE A 152 31.85 -6.77 -12.80
CA ILE A 152 32.31 -8.13 -12.50
C ILE A 152 32.77 -8.83 -13.79
N ARG A 153 31.98 -8.73 -14.87
CA ARG A 153 32.34 -9.33 -16.17
C ARG A 153 33.64 -8.76 -16.73
N THR A 154 33.79 -7.43 -16.71
CA THR A 154 35.02 -6.76 -17.18
C THR A 154 36.24 -7.19 -16.36
N ARG A 155 36.10 -7.32 -15.04
CA ARG A 155 37.18 -7.83 -14.19
C ARG A 155 37.49 -9.31 -14.47
N MET A 156 36.48 -10.14 -14.70
CA MET A 156 36.69 -11.54 -15.09
C MET A 156 37.41 -11.69 -16.41
N SER A 157 37.14 -10.84 -17.41
CA SER A 157 37.86 -10.88 -18.70
C SER A 157 39.34 -10.46 -18.61
N LEU A 158 39.76 -9.82 -17.51
CA LEU A 158 41.16 -9.48 -17.28
C LEU A 158 41.94 -10.63 -16.61
N LEU A 159 41.26 -11.69 -16.13
CA LEU A 159 41.96 -12.85 -15.62
C LEU A 159 42.48 -13.68 -16.81
N PRO A 160 43.79 -14.02 -16.85
CA PRO A 160 44.34 -14.86 -17.90
C PRO A 160 43.75 -16.27 -17.82
N GLU A 161 43.31 -16.82 -18.95
CA GLU A 161 42.80 -18.20 -19.06
C GLU A 161 43.89 -19.27 -18.91
N ALA A 162 45.17 -18.86 -18.99
CA ALA A 162 46.33 -19.72 -18.93
C ALA A 162 46.76 -20.03 -17.47
N PRO A 163 47.42 -21.18 -17.22
CA PRO A 163 47.99 -21.48 -15.91
C PRO A 163 48.96 -20.37 -15.49
N LEU A 164 48.61 -19.70 -14.40
CA LEU A 164 49.31 -18.53 -13.90
C LEU A 164 50.75 -18.87 -13.51
N ALA A 165 51.71 -18.12 -14.06
CA ALA A 165 53.06 -18.12 -13.55
C ALA A 165 53.07 -17.60 -12.09
N PRO A 166 53.94 -18.11 -11.20
CA PRO A 166 53.96 -17.73 -9.78
C PRO A 166 54.12 -16.22 -9.53
N GLU A 167 54.71 -15.49 -10.48
CA GLU A 167 54.87 -14.03 -10.43
C GLU A 167 53.54 -13.25 -10.55
N GLN A 168 52.48 -13.88 -11.09
CA GLN A 168 51.17 -13.25 -11.32
C GLN A 168 50.17 -13.50 -10.18
N ALA A 169 50.54 -14.33 -9.18
CA ALA A 169 49.73 -14.64 -8.00
C ALA A 169 49.20 -13.39 -7.23
N PRO A 170 49.97 -12.31 -7.00
CA PRO A 170 49.46 -11.14 -6.27
C PRO A 170 48.39 -10.37 -7.06
N TYR A 171 48.49 -10.31 -8.39
CA TYR A 171 47.49 -9.65 -9.23
C TYR A 171 46.14 -10.39 -9.22
N VAL A 172 46.17 -11.72 -9.22
CA VAL A 172 44.95 -12.53 -9.12
C VAL A 172 44.32 -12.42 -7.73
N ALA A 173 45.13 -12.41 -6.67
CA ALA A 173 44.64 -12.23 -5.31
C ALA A 173 43.91 -10.88 -5.16
N ASP A 174 44.45 -9.80 -5.74
CA ASP A 174 43.84 -8.48 -5.66
C ASP A 174 42.55 -8.38 -6.51
N ALA A 175 42.54 -8.98 -7.71
CA ALA A 175 41.35 -9.08 -8.56
C ALA A 175 40.22 -9.87 -7.88
N VAL A 176 40.52 -11.01 -7.25
CA VAL A 176 39.57 -11.82 -6.47
C VAL A 176 39.07 -11.05 -5.25
N HIS A 177 39.96 -10.33 -4.55
CA HIS A 177 39.58 -9.54 -3.39
C HIS A 177 38.66 -8.37 -3.76
N ALA A 178 38.86 -7.77 -4.94
CA ALA A 178 37.98 -6.75 -5.48
C ALA A 178 36.62 -7.32 -5.92
N MET A 179 36.59 -8.49 -6.58
CA MET A 179 35.34 -9.21 -6.88
C MET A 179 34.55 -9.55 -5.62
N LYS A 180 35.24 -9.95 -4.54
CA LYS A 180 34.60 -10.25 -3.24
C LYS A 180 33.93 -9.02 -2.61
N ARG A 181 34.47 -7.82 -2.82
CA ARG A 181 33.82 -6.55 -2.40
C ARG A 181 32.61 -6.20 -3.26
N LEU A 182 32.62 -6.64 -4.51
CA LEU A 182 31.52 -6.44 -5.45
C LEU A 182 30.43 -7.50 -5.34
N LEU A 183 30.58 -8.61 -4.62
CA LEU A 183 29.48 -9.55 -4.38
C LEU A 183 28.48 -8.96 -3.37
N PRO A 184 27.17 -9.15 -3.55
CA PRO A 184 26.21 -8.71 -2.53
C PRO A 184 26.59 -9.45 -1.27
N MET A 185 26.86 -8.71 -0.18
CA MET A 185 26.84 -9.39 1.10
C MET A 185 25.47 -10.06 1.16
N PRO A 186 25.41 -11.41 1.28
CA PRO A 186 24.13 -12.06 1.50
C PRO A 186 23.50 -11.28 2.65
N PRO A 187 22.20 -10.91 2.55
CA PRO A 187 21.56 -10.17 3.64
C PRO A 187 21.84 -10.98 4.88
N THR A 188 22.77 -10.51 5.73
CA THR A 188 23.23 -11.25 6.88
C THR A 188 21.95 -11.54 7.62
N HIS A 189 21.51 -12.79 7.61
CA HIS A 189 20.23 -13.18 8.20
C HIS A 189 20.34 -12.69 9.63
N ALA A 190 19.75 -11.52 9.89
CA ALA A 190 19.82 -10.92 11.19
C ALA A 190 19.16 -11.97 12.07
N PRO A 191 19.91 -12.57 13.01
CA PRO A 191 19.41 -13.69 13.80
C PRO A 191 18.05 -13.25 14.31
N ALA A 192 17.00 -14.00 13.94
CA ALA A 192 15.62 -13.65 14.17
C ALA A 192 15.54 -13.09 15.58
N ALA A 193 15.30 -11.77 15.69
CA ALA A 193 15.34 -11.09 16.96
C ALA A 193 14.35 -11.84 17.86
N ARG A 194 14.88 -12.61 18.84
CA ARG A 194 14.06 -13.33 19.80
C ARG A 194 13.04 -12.31 20.31
N PRO A 195 11.72 -12.61 20.25
CA PRO A 195 10.71 -11.67 20.71
C PRO A 195 11.09 -11.29 22.13
N VAL A 196 11.46 -10.02 22.32
CA VAL A 196 11.77 -9.47 23.63
C VAL A 196 10.51 -9.70 24.45
N GLY A 197 10.64 -10.56 25.45
CA GLY A 197 9.54 -10.96 26.32
C GLY A 197 8.78 -9.72 26.76
N ARG A 198 7.52 -9.66 26.35
CA ARG A 198 6.55 -8.66 26.77
C ARG A 198 6.48 -8.75 28.29
N ARG A 199 7.23 -7.90 29.00
CA ARG A 199 7.11 -7.73 30.46
C ARG A 199 5.64 -7.40 30.71
N ARG A 200 4.90 -8.33 31.33
CA ARG A 200 3.62 -8.02 31.96
C ARG A 200 3.92 -6.98 33.04
N SER A 201 3.50 -5.74 32.84
CA SER A 201 3.25 -4.82 33.94
C SER A 201 2.05 -5.39 34.68
N THR A 202 2.31 -5.93 35.86
CA THR A 202 1.32 -6.18 36.90
C THR A 202 1.50 -5.04 37.89
N ASP A 203 0.83 -3.92 37.65
CA ASP A 203 0.62 -2.91 38.67
C ASP A 203 -0.71 -3.23 39.38
N PRO A 204 -0.70 -3.46 40.70
CA PRO A 204 -1.91 -3.57 41.49
C PRO A 204 -2.49 -2.17 41.76
N LEU A 205 -3.82 -2.07 41.61
CA LEU A 205 -4.65 -0.99 42.16
C LEU A 205 -4.84 -1.17 43.66
#